data_AF-X6NHW1-F1
#
_entry.id   AF-X6NHW1-F1
#
_cell.length_a   1.000
_cell.length_b   1.000
_cell.length_c   1.000
_cell.angle_alpha   90.00
_cell.angle_beta   90.00
_cell.angle_gamma   90.00
#
_symmetry.space_group_name_H-M   'P 1'
#
loop_
_entity.id
_entity.type
_entity.pdbx_description
1 polymer ?
#
loop_
_entity_poly.entity_id
_entity_poly.type
_entity_poly.pdbx_seq_one_letter_code
_entity_poly.pdbx_strand_id
1 'polypeptide(L)'
;MARQAKNPISKKRKFVKDGIFYAELNDFLSKELGECGYAGCEVRVTPKVTEVIIRATKTMGVVGEKGQKIRELTALITKRFNFKTGSLQLVAEKVKNRGLSSLAQAEAVRYRLMEGLSVRRACYSVLKFIKERGAKGVFFLKKSIKKNRIKKFVYVSNVFFRGQRAKSMKFREGYMLHAGDAVNYYIDEAVKHLHLKQGVLGIKVKIMLPYDPSGKTGVPRELPDVVVVRDPKEEPTGQSVCFDKDRADQAAILQDVVNESLRKEYPRDQQADSGADSRYGQSERRGGFGGGYPSYATPSNGDFLNFFAFRHRTMQ
;
A
#
# COMPACT_ATOMS: atom_id res chain seq x y z
N MET A 1 42.05 37.89 -15.82
CA MET A 1 42.05 36.66 -14.99
C MET A 1 41.99 35.45 -15.91
N ALA A 2 43.00 34.57 -15.88
CA ALA A 2 43.03 33.39 -16.73
C ALA A 2 41.90 32.40 -16.36
N ARG A 3 41.08 31.99 -17.34
CA ARG A 3 40.18 30.85 -17.18
C ARG A 3 41.04 29.59 -17.03
N GLN A 4 41.14 29.05 -15.82
CA GLN A 4 41.66 27.69 -15.64
C GLN A 4 40.83 26.73 -16.49
N ALA A 5 41.46 26.13 -17.51
CA ALA A 5 40.85 25.06 -18.27
C ALA A 5 40.56 23.91 -17.30
N LYS A 6 39.29 23.50 -17.19
CA LYS A 6 38.92 22.37 -16.34
C LYS A 6 39.48 21.10 -16.97
N ASN A 7 40.59 20.58 -16.42
CA ASN A 7 41.14 19.29 -16.80
C ASN A 7 40.04 18.22 -16.85
N PRO A 8 39.99 17.39 -17.91
CA PRO A 8 38.91 16.42 -18.10
C PRO A 8 38.84 15.46 -16.90
N ILE A 9 37.71 15.46 -16.22
CA ILE A 9 37.50 14.67 -15.00
C ILE A 9 37.13 13.24 -15.40
N SER A 10 37.82 12.24 -14.84
CA SER A 10 37.51 10.83 -15.08
C SER A 10 36.07 10.48 -14.68
N LYS A 11 35.40 9.60 -15.44
CA LYS A 11 34.00 9.22 -15.21
C LYS A 11 33.73 8.81 -13.74
N LYS A 12 34.63 8.01 -13.14
CA LYS A 12 34.56 7.62 -11.71
C LYS A 12 34.54 8.83 -10.77
N ARG A 13 35.46 9.79 -10.94
CA ARG A 13 35.52 11.01 -10.13
C ARG A 13 34.33 11.94 -10.38
N LYS A 14 33.72 11.91 -11.59
CA LYS A 14 32.49 12.66 -11.88
C LYS A 14 31.32 12.14 -11.04
N PHE A 15 31.01 10.84 -11.10
CA PHE A 15 29.92 10.25 -10.30
C PHE A 15 30.09 10.49 -8.78
N VAL A 16 31.32 10.41 -8.26
CA VAL A 16 31.59 10.72 -6.84
C VAL A 16 31.30 12.19 -6.52
N LYS A 17 31.68 13.14 -7.39
CA LYS A 17 31.36 14.57 -7.21
C LYS A 17 29.85 14.83 -7.28
N ASP A 18 29.16 14.23 -8.23
CA ASP A 18 27.71 14.37 -8.40
C ASP A 18 26.96 13.80 -7.18
N GLY A 19 27.43 12.69 -6.61
CA GLY A 19 26.90 12.11 -5.36
C GLY A 19 27.16 12.96 -4.11
N ILE A 20 28.36 13.53 -3.97
CA ILE A 20 28.69 14.48 -2.87
C ILE A 20 27.81 15.72 -2.96
N PHE A 21 27.61 16.27 -4.17
CA PHE A 21 26.73 17.41 -4.42
C PHE A 21 25.29 17.12 -3.99
N TYR A 22 24.73 15.98 -4.37
CA TYR A 22 23.41 15.56 -3.93
C TYR A 22 23.31 15.41 -2.40
N ALA A 23 24.32 14.82 -1.75
CA ALA A 23 24.34 14.63 -0.31
C ALA A 23 24.39 15.96 0.47
N GLU A 24 25.25 16.90 0.06
CA GLU A 24 25.34 18.24 0.69
C GLU A 24 24.05 19.04 0.50
N LEU A 25 23.44 19.00 -0.70
CA LEU A 25 22.14 19.63 -0.96
C LEU A 25 21.02 19.05 -0.11
N ASN A 26 20.91 17.72 -0.01
CA ASN A 26 19.87 17.04 0.76
C ASN A 26 20.00 17.38 2.27
N ASP A 27 21.22 17.33 2.83
CA ASP A 27 21.45 17.70 4.23
C ASP A 27 21.10 19.17 4.50
N PHE A 28 21.55 20.11 3.65
CA PHE A 28 21.21 21.53 3.73
C PHE A 28 19.69 21.77 3.69
N LEU A 29 19.01 21.27 2.66
CA LEU A 29 17.55 21.45 2.52
C LEU A 29 16.77 20.78 3.66
N SER A 30 17.23 19.63 4.17
CA SER A 30 16.58 18.94 5.29
C SER A 30 16.69 19.65 6.64
N LYS A 31 17.58 20.66 6.73
CA LYS A 31 17.73 21.56 7.89
C LYS A 31 16.89 22.82 7.71
N GLU A 32 17.04 23.51 6.58
CA GLU A 32 16.34 24.78 6.28
C GLU A 32 14.83 24.63 6.05
N LEU A 33 14.40 23.51 5.45
CA LEU A 33 13.00 23.29 5.05
C LEU A 33 12.24 22.33 5.97
N GLY A 34 12.81 21.98 7.12
CA GLY A 34 12.15 21.07 8.07
C GLY A 34 10.74 21.53 8.49
N GLU A 35 10.52 22.84 8.61
CA GLU A 35 9.22 23.42 8.99
C GLU A 35 8.13 23.27 7.91
N CYS A 36 8.58 23.11 6.66
CA CYS A 36 7.74 22.92 5.48
C CYS A 36 7.35 21.45 5.27
N GLY A 37 7.86 20.54 6.12
CA GLY A 37 7.72 19.10 5.96
C GLY A 37 8.43 18.64 4.69
N TYR A 38 9.76 18.60 4.73
CA TYR A 38 10.61 18.22 3.61
C TYR A 38 10.60 16.68 3.46
N ALA A 39 10.45 16.21 2.22
CA ALA A 39 10.40 14.78 1.91
C ALA A 39 11.61 14.29 1.09
N GLY A 40 12.31 15.20 0.40
CA GLY A 40 13.51 14.91 -0.39
C GLY A 40 13.73 15.93 -1.50
N CYS A 41 14.83 15.79 -2.22
CA CYS A 41 15.12 16.54 -3.44
C CYS A 41 15.46 15.60 -4.60
N GLU A 42 15.24 16.07 -5.82
CA GLU A 42 15.67 15.42 -7.05
C GLU A 42 16.47 16.44 -7.86
N VAL A 43 17.63 16.04 -8.39
CA VAL A 43 18.50 16.92 -9.17
C VAL A 43 18.50 16.45 -10.62
N ARG A 44 18.05 17.31 -11.54
CA ARG A 44 18.06 17.07 -12.99
C ARG A 44 19.10 17.98 -13.63
N VAL A 45 20.16 17.37 -14.16
CA VAL A 45 21.29 18.09 -14.75
C VAL A 45 21.12 18.19 -16.26
N THR A 46 20.52 19.27 -16.74
CA THR A 46 20.53 19.63 -18.17
C THR A 46 21.78 20.47 -18.44
N PRO A 47 22.50 20.30 -19.58
CA PRO A 47 23.79 21.00 -19.82
C PRO A 47 23.70 22.54 -19.83
N LYS A 48 22.50 23.11 -20.01
CA LYS A 48 22.24 24.56 -19.92
C LYS A 48 21.82 25.01 -18.51
N VAL A 49 20.99 24.21 -17.82
CA VAL A 49 20.35 24.55 -16.54
C VAL A 49 20.32 23.30 -15.64
N THR A 50 20.74 23.43 -14.39
CA THR A 50 20.49 22.41 -13.38
C THR A 50 19.20 22.74 -12.65
N GLU A 51 18.22 21.84 -12.75
CA GLU A 51 16.94 21.93 -12.05
C GLU A 51 17.03 21.12 -10.76
N VAL A 52 16.66 21.72 -9.63
CA VAL A 52 16.56 21.03 -8.34
C VAL A 52 15.10 21.07 -7.89
N ILE A 53 14.46 19.91 -7.91
CA ILE A 53 13.06 19.73 -7.54
C ILE A 53 13.02 19.39 -6.06
N ILE A 54 12.50 20.32 -5.26
CA ILE A 54 12.34 20.19 -3.81
C ILE A 54 10.95 19.62 -3.56
N ARG A 55 10.88 18.40 -3.00
CA ARG A 55 9.62 17.74 -2.66
C ARG A 55 9.24 18.06 -1.21
N ALA A 56 8.16 18.81 -1.02
CA ALA A 56 7.70 19.24 0.30
C ALA A 56 6.18 19.06 0.48
N THR A 57 5.72 19.03 1.73
CA THR A 57 4.29 18.97 2.04
C THR A 57 3.61 20.34 1.98
N LYS A 58 4.32 21.40 2.38
CA LYS A 58 3.88 22.80 2.33
C LYS A 58 4.72 23.60 1.32
N THR A 59 4.35 23.58 0.04
CA THR A 59 5.09 24.27 -1.02
C THR A 59 5.19 25.79 -0.80
N MET A 60 4.12 26.43 -0.32
CA MET A 60 4.11 27.88 -0.05
C MET A 60 5.19 28.31 0.95
N GLY A 61 5.49 27.49 1.97
CA GLY A 61 6.55 27.78 2.94
C GLY A 61 7.97 27.61 2.40
N VAL A 62 8.15 26.86 1.30
CA VAL A 62 9.43 26.72 0.58
C VAL A 62 9.64 27.92 -0.34
N VAL A 63 8.58 28.38 -1.02
CA VAL A 63 8.61 29.55 -1.90
C VAL A 63 8.82 30.84 -1.10
N GLY A 64 8.15 30.95 0.05
CA GLY A 64 8.15 32.14 0.90
C GLY A 64 7.30 33.28 0.33
N GLU A 65 7.24 34.39 1.06
CA GLU A 65 6.50 35.58 0.63
C GLU A 65 7.05 36.12 -0.71
N LYS A 66 6.17 36.28 -1.70
CA LYS A 66 6.51 36.75 -3.06
C LYS A 66 7.70 36.01 -3.73
N GLY A 67 8.00 34.78 -3.31
CA GLY A 67 9.14 34.01 -3.80
C GLY A 67 10.50 34.44 -3.23
N GLN A 68 10.54 35.18 -2.12
CA GLN A 68 11.78 35.61 -1.48
C GLN A 68 12.67 34.43 -1.06
N LYS A 69 12.11 33.48 -0.29
CA LYS A 69 12.89 32.35 0.27
C LYS A 69 13.50 31.46 -0.82
N ILE A 70 12.78 31.21 -1.92
CA ILE A 70 13.34 30.42 -3.03
C ILE A 70 14.43 31.17 -3.81
N ARG A 71 14.36 32.51 -3.91
CA ARG A 71 15.44 33.34 -4.48
C ARG A 71 16.68 33.34 -3.59
N GLU A 72 16.51 33.45 -2.27
CA GLU A 72 17.59 33.35 -1.28
C GLU A 72 18.28 31.98 -1.35
N LEU A 73 17.52 30.88 -1.32
CA LEU A 73 18.06 29.52 -1.47
C LEU A 73 18.81 29.35 -2.81
N THR A 74 18.27 29.89 -3.91
CA THR A 74 18.95 29.85 -5.22
C THR A 74 20.28 30.61 -5.16
N ALA A 75 20.31 31.78 -4.54
CA ALA A 75 21.53 32.59 -4.39
C ALA A 75 22.58 31.90 -3.49
N LEU A 76 22.15 31.29 -2.38
CA LEU A 76 23.02 30.54 -1.47
C LEU A 76 23.66 29.33 -2.18
N ILE A 77 22.86 28.50 -2.85
CA ILE A 77 23.36 27.33 -3.59
C ILE A 77 24.27 27.75 -4.75
N THR A 78 23.91 28.80 -5.48
CA THR A 78 24.74 29.33 -6.58
C THR A 78 26.12 29.78 -6.08
N LYS A 79 26.18 30.53 -4.97
CA LYS A 79 27.43 30.98 -4.35
C LYS A 79 28.24 29.81 -3.76
N ARG A 80 27.59 28.86 -3.07
CA ARG A 80 28.26 27.72 -2.42
C ARG A 80 28.97 26.81 -3.42
N PHE A 81 28.31 26.48 -4.54
CA PHE A 81 28.83 25.53 -5.53
C PHE A 81 29.48 26.22 -6.75
N ASN A 82 29.58 27.55 -6.74
CA ASN A 82 30.16 28.36 -7.83
C ASN A 82 29.50 28.07 -9.21
N PHE A 83 28.17 27.98 -9.22
CA PHE A 83 27.40 27.93 -10.46
C PHE A 83 27.43 29.28 -11.19
N LYS A 84 27.24 29.27 -12.50
CA LYS A 84 27.03 30.50 -13.27
C LYS A 84 25.67 31.09 -12.88
N THR A 85 25.59 32.41 -12.72
CA THR A 85 24.31 33.11 -12.48
C THR A 85 23.28 32.70 -13.54
N GLY A 86 22.08 32.30 -13.11
CA GLY A 86 21.01 31.81 -14.00
C GLY A 86 21.11 30.36 -14.47
N SER A 87 22.19 29.62 -14.15
CA SER A 87 22.33 28.20 -14.52
C SER A 87 21.69 27.21 -13.54
N LEU A 88 21.12 27.70 -12.43
CA LEU A 88 20.42 26.91 -11.42
C LEU A 88 18.97 27.37 -11.32
N GLN A 89 18.02 26.42 -11.29
CA GLN A 89 16.61 26.68 -11.03
C GLN A 89 16.11 25.77 -9.91
N LEU A 90 15.47 26.36 -8.89
CA LEU A 90 14.78 25.62 -7.83
C LEU A 90 13.29 25.56 -8.14
N VAL A 91 12.69 24.37 -8.05
CA VAL A 91 11.25 24.15 -8.23
C VAL A 91 10.70 23.45 -7.00
N ALA A 92 9.59 23.93 -6.43
CA ALA A 92 8.93 23.31 -5.28
C ALA A 92 7.76 22.42 -5.74
N GLU A 93 7.91 21.10 -5.65
CA GLU A 93 6.85 20.13 -5.95
C GLU A 93 6.13 19.69 -4.66
N LYS A 94 4.81 19.55 -4.73
CA LYS A 94 4.00 19.02 -3.63
C LYS A 94 4.03 17.50 -3.62
N VAL A 95 4.41 16.91 -2.48
CA VAL A 95 4.37 15.45 -2.29
C VAL A 95 2.94 14.94 -2.43
N LYS A 96 2.71 14.03 -3.40
CA LYS A 96 1.40 13.41 -3.69
C LYS A 96 0.74 12.84 -2.43
N ASN A 97 1.42 11.91 -1.76
CA ASN A 97 0.95 11.25 -0.55
C ASN A 97 1.82 11.58 0.66
N ARG A 98 1.58 12.73 1.30
CA ARG A 98 2.35 13.20 2.48
C ARG A 98 2.42 12.18 3.63
N GLY A 99 1.44 11.29 3.75
CA GLY A 99 1.38 10.27 4.82
C GLY A 99 2.38 9.14 4.65
N LEU A 100 2.82 8.83 3.42
CA LEU A 100 3.68 7.68 3.15
C LEU A 100 5.18 8.00 3.23
N SER A 101 5.56 9.29 3.25
CA SER A 101 6.97 9.71 3.40
C SER A 101 7.40 9.71 4.86
N SER A 102 8.36 8.87 5.20
CA SER A 102 8.89 8.73 6.57
C SER A 102 9.53 10.01 7.09
N LEU A 103 10.22 10.76 6.21
CA LEU A 103 10.94 11.99 6.54
C LEU A 103 9.98 13.11 6.98
N ALA A 104 8.94 13.36 6.19
CA ALA A 104 7.92 14.35 6.50
C ALA A 104 7.12 13.98 7.77
N GLN A 105 6.90 12.69 8.04
CA GLN A 105 6.23 12.24 9.26
C GLN A 105 7.14 12.28 10.50
N ALA A 106 8.45 12.06 10.35
CA ALA A 106 9.43 12.27 11.42
C ALA A 106 9.49 13.75 11.83
N GLU A 107 9.41 14.67 10.86
CA GLU A 107 9.29 16.10 11.10
C GLU A 107 7.93 16.45 11.76
N ALA A 108 6.81 15.90 11.29
CA ALA A 108 5.51 16.10 11.92
C ALA A 108 5.47 15.67 13.41
N VAL A 109 6.14 14.56 13.78
CA VAL A 109 6.31 14.19 15.20
C VAL A 109 7.22 15.17 15.94
N ARG A 110 8.30 15.67 15.30
CA ARG A 110 9.20 16.67 15.90
C ARG A 110 8.43 17.95 16.26
N TYR A 111 7.61 18.50 15.36
CA TYR A 111 6.81 19.70 15.64
C TYR A 111 5.80 19.49 16.75
N ARG A 112 5.01 18.41 16.71
CA ARG A 112 4.02 18.11 17.77
C ARG A 112 4.64 17.96 19.16
N LEU A 113 5.86 17.43 19.24
CA LEU A 113 6.59 17.34 20.51
C LEU A 113 7.18 18.69 20.96
N MET A 114 7.51 19.58 20.02
CA MET A 114 7.98 20.93 20.31
C MET A 114 6.82 21.88 20.72
N GLU A 115 5.63 21.69 20.15
CA GLU A 115 4.34 22.26 20.57
C GLU A 115 3.90 21.81 22.00
N GLY A 116 4.65 20.89 22.63
CA GLY A 116 4.37 20.42 23.99
C GLY A 116 3.34 19.30 24.10
N LEU A 117 2.88 18.69 23.00
CA LEU A 117 1.95 17.55 23.08
C LEU A 117 2.61 16.36 23.79
N SER A 118 1.82 15.64 24.58
CA SER A 118 2.31 14.44 25.25
C SER A 118 2.78 13.40 24.23
N VAL A 119 3.89 12.72 24.55
CA VAL A 119 4.62 11.85 23.61
C VAL A 119 3.72 10.77 22.98
N ARG A 120 2.85 10.15 23.79
CA ARG A 120 1.90 9.14 23.31
C ARG A 120 0.88 9.77 22.35
N ARG A 121 0.30 10.93 22.70
CA ARG A 121 -0.69 11.64 21.86
C ARG A 121 -0.08 12.07 20.52
N ALA A 122 1.12 12.62 20.53
CA ALA A 122 1.85 13.01 19.32
C ALA A 122 2.11 11.81 18.39
N CYS A 123 2.62 10.69 18.94
CA CYS A 123 2.92 9.49 18.15
C CYS A 123 1.64 8.82 17.61
N TYR A 124 0.61 8.60 18.43
CA TYR A 124 -0.64 7.98 17.98
C TYR A 124 -1.39 8.83 16.95
N SER A 125 -1.37 10.16 17.07
CA SER A 125 -1.97 11.03 16.07
C SER A 125 -1.23 11.01 14.72
N VAL A 126 0.07 10.70 14.69
CA VAL A 126 0.79 10.49 13.42
C VAL A 126 0.59 9.07 12.89
N LEU A 127 0.62 8.04 13.75
CA LEU A 127 0.31 6.64 13.39
C LEU A 127 -1.04 6.51 12.68
N LYS A 128 -2.10 7.05 13.30
CA LYS A 128 -3.46 7.05 12.74
C LYS A 128 -3.47 7.70 11.35
N PHE A 129 -2.83 8.88 11.22
CA PHE A 129 -2.75 9.60 9.96
C PHE A 129 -2.01 8.84 8.84
N ILE A 130 -0.99 8.04 9.17
CA ILE A 130 -0.26 7.22 8.19
C ILE A 130 -1.10 6.02 7.76
N LYS A 131 -1.79 5.37 8.71
CA LYS A 131 -2.67 4.22 8.42
C LYS A 131 -3.90 4.63 7.60
N GLU A 132 -4.52 5.77 7.93
CA GLU A 132 -5.58 6.41 7.12
C GLU A 132 -5.13 6.74 5.69
N ARG A 133 -3.82 6.81 5.43
CA ARG A 133 -3.23 7.07 4.11
C ARG A 133 -2.79 5.79 3.36
N GLY A 134 -3.19 4.61 3.84
CA GLY A 134 -3.03 3.34 3.14
C GLY A 134 -1.67 2.64 3.32
N ALA A 135 -0.91 2.96 4.37
CA ALA A 135 0.30 2.19 4.69
C ALA A 135 -0.06 0.77 5.18
N LYS A 136 0.67 -0.25 4.72
CA LYS A 136 0.51 -1.66 5.18
C LYS A 136 0.86 -1.83 6.66
N GLY A 137 1.78 -1.01 7.16
CA GLY A 137 2.07 -0.88 8.57
C GLY A 137 3.12 0.16 8.88
N VAL A 138 3.25 0.47 10.16
CA VAL A 138 3.96 1.64 10.65
C VAL A 138 4.65 1.31 11.98
N PHE A 139 5.88 1.78 12.11
CA PHE A 139 6.72 1.53 13.28
C PHE A 139 7.39 2.82 13.72
N PHE A 140 6.94 3.37 14.85
CA PHE A 140 7.65 4.46 15.53
C PHE A 140 8.54 3.89 16.61
N LEU A 141 9.83 4.15 16.47
CA LEU A 141 10.82 3.90 17.50
C LEU A 141 11.24 5.24 18.12
N LYS A 142 10.67 5.57 19.27
CA LYS A 142 11.25 6.58 20.15
C LYS A 142 12.50 5.98 20.80
N LYS A 143 13.64 6.07 20.11
CA LYS A 143 14.92 5.54 20.60
C LYS A 143 15.59 6.58 21.51
N SER A 144 15.52 6.35 22.82
CA SER A 144 16.39 7.06 23.75
C SER A 144 17.80 6.47 23.64
N ILE A 145 18.78 7.31 23.28
CA ILE A 145 20.10 6.86 22.85
C ILE A 145 21.04 6.75 24.06
N LYS A 146 21.23 5.51 24.54
CA LYS A 146 22.30 5.21 25.52
C LYS A 146 23.67 5.44 24.88
N LYS A 147 24.51 6.27 25.51
CA LYS A 147 25.95 6.36 25.20
C LYS A 147 26.71 5.15 25.77
N ASN A 148 27.70 4.66 25.00
CA ASN A 148 28.96 3.99 25.41
C ASN A 148 29.36 2.68 24.68
N ARG A 149 28.84 2.42 23.48
CA ARG A 149 29.59 1.70 22.41
C ARG A 149 29.35 2.42 21.09
N ILE A 150 30.37 2.56 20.24
CA ILE A 150 30.47 3.48 19.06
C ILE A 150 29.42 3.28 17.94
N LYS A 151 28.38 2.47 18.17
CA LYS A 151 27.03 2.62 17.58
C LYS A 151 26.31 3.85 18.19
N LYS A 152 26.95 5.04 18.18
CA LYS A 152 26.81 6.10 19.21
C LYS A 152 26.67 7.52 18.64
N PHE A 153 25.46 7.94 18.24
CA PHE A 153 25.15 9.36 18.03
C PHE A 153 24.26 9.93 19.16
N VAL A 154 24.90 10.63 20.10
CA VAL A 154 24.56 11.99 20.58
C VAL A 154 23.07 12.37 20.76
N TYR A 155 22.57 12.85 21.91
CA TYR A 155 23.08 12.99 23.30
C TYR A 155 21.82 12.97 24.23
N VAL A 156 21.51 11.90 24.98
CA VAL A 156 20.47 11.99 26.05
C VAL A 156 21.13 12.61 27.27
N SER A 157 20.98 13.93 27.44
CA SER A 157 21.07 14.52 28.77
C SER A 157 19.81 14.17 29.56
N ASN A 158 19.98 14.12 30.87
CA ASN A 158 19.14 13.33 31.75
C ASN A 158 17.74 13.94 31.93
N VAL A 159 16.76 13.08 32.25
CA VAL A 159 15.34 13.42 32.46
C VAL A 159 14.54 13.66 31.17
N PHE A 160 13.92 12.59 30.65
CA PHE A 160 12.65 12.66 29.94
C PHE A 160 11.87 11.36 30.17
N PHE A 161 10.59 11.46 30.56
CA PHE A 161 9.79 10.46 31.29
C PHE A 161 10.14 10.28 32.78
N ARG A 162 9.91 11.36 33.57
CA ARG A 162 9.88 11.38 35.05
C ARG A 162 11.04 10.64 35.73
N GLY A 163 12.26 10.87 35.27
CA GLY A 163 13.46 10.27 35.87
C GLY A 163 14.69 10.38 34.97
N GLN A 164 15.87 10.41 35.59
CA GLN A 164 17.14 10.69 34.93
C GLN A 164 17.54 9.64 33.87
N ARG A 165 17.07 8.39 34.00
CA ARG A 165 17.42 7.27 33.11
C ARG A 165 16.71 7.33 31.76
N ALA A 166 17.50 7.19 30.69
CA ALA A 166 17.04 7.01 29.30
C ALA A 166 15.99 5.89 29.13
N LYS A 167 14.84 6.22 28.52
CA LYS A 167 13.69 5.30 28.26
C LYS A 167 13.27 5.33 26.78
N SER A 168 13.34 4.20 26.09
CA SER A 168 12.84 4.05 24.72
C SER A 168 11.38 3.58 24.69
N MET A 169 10.55 4.18 23.85
CA MET A 169 9.18 3.72 23.59
C MET A 169 9.07 3.21 22.15
N LYS A 170 8.30 2.14 21.95
CA LYS A 170 8.03 1.58 20.62
C LYS A 170 6.52 1.64 20.43
N PHE A 171 6.07 2.15 19.29
CA PHE A 171 4.68 2.11 18.86
C PHE A 171 4.65 1.39 17.51
N ARG A 172 3.81 0.37 17.39
CA ARG A 172 3.74 -0.53 16.24
C ARG A 172 2.28 -0.69 15.84
N GLU A 173 1.99 -0.66 14.56
CA GLU A 173 0.66 -0.90 14.03
C GLU A 173 0.75 -1.48 12.61
N GLY A 174 -0.08 -2.48 12.28
CA GLY A 174 -0.05 -3.15 10.97
C GLY A 174 1.16 -4.08 10.76
N TYR A 175 1.40 -4.42 9.49
CA TYR A 175 2.42 -5.37 9.06
C TYR A 175 3.77 -4.68 8.78
N MET A 176 4.90 -5.31 9.13
CA MET A 176 6.23 -4.70 9.01
C MET A 176 7.32 -5.75 8.79
N LEU A 177 7.94 -5.70 7.61
CA LEU A 177 9.11 -6.52 7.27
C LEU A 177 10.36 -6.06 8.04
N HIS A 178 11.31 -6.98 8.23
CA HIS A 178 12.55 -6.73 8.99
C HIS A 178 13.82 -7.30 8.33
N ALA A 179 13.70 -8.20 7.35
CA ALA A 179 14.79 -8.89 6.67
C ALA A 179 14.45 -9.13 5.19
N GLY A 180 15.46 -9.51 4.39
CA GLY A 180 15.36 -9.69 2.95
C GLY A 180 15.48 -8.40 2.15
N ASP A 181 15.69 -8.51 0.83
CA ASP A 181 15.82 -7.35 -0.06
C ASP A 181 14.55 -6.49 -0.12
N ALA A 182 13.38 -7.09 0.16
CA ALA A 182 12.10 -6.40 0.28
C ALA A 182 12.14 -5.20 1.23
N VAL A 183 12.99 -5.22 2.27
CA VAL A 183 13.21 -4.08 3.17
C VAL A 183 13.67 -2.82 2.41
N ASN A 184 14.55 -2.96 1.43
CA ASN A 184 15.19 -1.84 0.74
C ASN A 184 14.21 -1.00 -0.10
N TYR A 185 13.12 -1.61 -0.59
CA TYR A 185 12.13 -0.95 -1.45
C TYR A 185 10.76 -0.78 -0.80
N TYR A 186 10.32 -1.66 0.12
CA TYR A 186 9.04 -1.51 0.82
C TYR A 186 9.10 -0.60 2.05
N ILE A 187 10.27 -0.40 2.67
CA ILE A 187 10.37 0.33 3.93
C ILE A 187 11.05 1.68 3.73
N ASP A 188 10.28 2.75 3.91
CA ASP A 188 10.82 4.10 4.05
C ASP A 188 11.19 4.34 5.53
N GLU A 189 12.47 4.66 5.79
CA GLU A 189 13.00 4.89 7.14
C GLU A 189 13.61 6.28 7.31
N ALA A 190 13.14 7.03 8.32
CA ALA A 190 13.71 8.32 8.70
C ALA A 190 14.15 8.35 10.17
N VAL A 191 15.21 9.12 10.44
CA VAL A 191 15.67 9.47 11.79
C VAL A 191 15.79 10.98 11.87
N LYS A 192 15.15 11.58 12.87
CA LYS A 192 15.25 13.01 13.17
C LYS A 192 15.53 13.20 14.67
N HIS A 193 16.26 14.27 14.97
CA HIS A 193 16.56 14.68 16.34
C HIS A 193 15.68 15.87 16.73
N LEU A 194 15.24 15.89 17.99
CA LEU A 194 14.51 16.99 18.62
C LEU A 194 15.34 17.49 19.80
N HIS A 195 15.52 18.81 19.90
CA HIS A 195 16.22 19.46 20.99
C HIS A 195 15.20 20.01 21.98
N LEU A 196 15.30 19.62 23.25
CA LEU A 196 14.46 20.09 24.36
C LEU A 196 15.37 20.57 25.49
N LYS A 197 14.87 21.42 26.40
CA LYS A 197 15.65 21.98 27.51
C LYS A 197 16.34 20.92 28.39
N GLN A 198 15.73 19.74 28.55
CA GLN A 198 16.31 18.64 29.35
C GLN A 198 17.26 17.74 28.50
N GLY A 199 17.19 17.78 27.16
CA GLY A 199 18.11 17.05 26.28
C GLY A 199 17.62 16.76 24.87
N VAL A 200 18.42 15.99 24.12
CA VAL A 200 18.10 15.58 22.74
C VAL A 200 17.31 14.27 22.73
N LEU A 201 16.21 14.26 21.98
CA LEU A 201 15.41 13.07 21.73
C LEU A 201 15.57 12.57 20.29
N GLY A 202 15.80 11.26 20.12
CA GLY A 202 15.76 10.58 18.83
C GLY A 202 14.36 10.09 18.46
N ILE A 203 13.87 10.53 17.32
CA ILE A 203 12.65 10.03 16.65
C ILE A 203 13.13 9.16 15.48
N LYS A 204 12.71 7.90 15.43
CA LYS A 204 12.87 7.04 14.26
C LYS A 204 11.51 6.55 13.80
N VAL A 205 11.25 6.67 12.50
CA VAL A 205 10.01 6.26 11.82
C VAL A 205 10.39 5.23 10.79
N LYS A 206 9.62 4.14 10.71
CA LYS A 206 9.57 3.27 9.53
C LYS A 206 8.13 3.19 9.04
N ILE A 207 7.93 3.32 7.74
CA ILE A 207 6.63 3.15 7.08
C ILE A 207 6.79 2.03 6.06
N MET A 208 5.92 1.01 6.13
CA MET A 208 5.82 0.00 5.09
C MET A 208 4.83 0.48 4.04
N LEU A 209 5.34 0.74 2.85
CA LEU A 209 4.58 1.22 1.70
C LEU A 209 3.57 0.15 1.22
N PRO A 210 2.43 0.57 0.63
CA PRO A 210 1.56 -0.37 -0.07
C PRO A 210 2.22 -0.93 -1.33
N TYR A 211 1.66 -2.03 -1.83
CA TYR A 211 1.90 -2.47 -3.19
C TYR A 211 0.96 -1.69 -4.12
N ASP A 212 1.46 -1.23 -5.26
CA ASP A 212 0.69 -0.49 -6.28
C ASP A 212 1.33 -0.76 -7.65
N PRO A 213 0.68 -1.52 -8.56
CA PRO A 213 1.24 -1.82 -9.88
C PRO A 213 1.46 -0.57 -10.74
N SER A 214 0.79 0.55 -10.44
CA SER A 214 1.03 1.83 -11.11
C SER A 214 2.29 2.55 -10.63
N GLY A 215 2.89 2.13 -9.51
CA GLY A 215 4.08 2.77 -8.91
C GLY A 215 3.90 4.24 -8.51
N LYS A 216 2.64 4.72 -8.35
CA LYS A 216 2.35 6.14 -8.06
C LYS A 216 2.27 6.42 -6.57
N THR A 217 1.74 5.46 -5.82
CA THR A 217 1.49 5.55 -4.36
C THR A 217 2.36 4.59 -3.58
N GLY A 218 2.62 3.41 -4.15
CA GLY A 218 3.35 2.31 -3.52
C GLY A 218 4.46 1.75 -4.41
N VAL A 219 4.96 0.59 -4.02
CA VAL A 219 6.01 -0.13 -4.76
C VAL A 219 5.36 -0.93 -5.91
N PRO A 220 5.91 -0.88 -7.15
CA PRO A 220 5.39 -1.65 -8.29
C PRO A 220 5.86 -3.12 -8.35
N ARG A 221 6.76 -3.52 -7.45
CA ARG A 221 7.20 -4.92 -7.28
C ARG A 221 6.39 -5.56 -6.16
N GLU A 222 5.77 -6.71 -6.42
CA GLU A 222 5.12 -7.52 -5.39
C GLU A 222 6.14 -8.06 -4.37
N LEU A 223 5.63 -8.60 -3.26
CA LEU A 223 6.48 -9.34 -2.33
C LEU A 223 6.76 -10.74 -2.91
N PRO A 224 7.97 -11.28 -2.77
CA PRO A 224 8.35 -12.56 -3.39
C PRO A 224 7.51 -13.74 -2.89
N ASP A 225 6.96 -13.62 -1.67
CA ASP A 225 6.17 -14.66 -1.02
C ASP A 225 4.67 -14.62 -1.41
N VAL A 226 4.23 -13.59 -2.14
CA VAL A 226 2.81 -13.40 -2.50
C VAL A 226 2.55 -14.01 -3.88
N VAL A 227 1.86 -15.15 -3.89
CA VAL A 227 1.40 -15.81 -5.11
C VAL A 227 -0.05 -15.42 -5.38
N VAL A 228 -0.30 -14.73 -6.49
CA VAL A 228 -1.66 -14.42 -6.95
C VAL A 228 -2.21 -15.60 -7.74
N VAL A 229 -2.93 -16.50 -7.06
CA VAL A 229 -3.77 -17.50 -7.73
C VAL A 229 -4.92 -16.76 -8.42
N ARG A 230 -5.09 -17.00 -9.72
CA ARG A 230 -6.22 -16.47 -10.48
C ARG A 230 -7.32 -17.51 -10.52
N ASP A 231 -8.56 -17.10 -10.33
CA ASP A 231 -9.71 -17.96 -10.51
C ASP A 231 -9.76 -18.48 -11.96
N PRO A 232 -10.20 -19.74 -12.17
CA PRO A 232 -10.35 -20.28 -13.51
C PRO A 232 -11.36 -19.44 -14.30
N LYS A 233 -11.10 -19.22 -15.58
CA LYS A 233 -12.07 -18.59 -16.46
C LYS A 233 -13.28 -19.51 -16.58
N GLU A 234 -14.48 -18.97 -16.35
CA GLU A 234 -15.72 -19.66 -16.70
C GLU A 234 -15.71 -19.96 -18.20
N GLU A 235 -15.59 -21.24 -18.55
CA GLU A 235 -15.84 -21.69 -19.91
C GLU A 235 -17.34 -21.53 -20.18
N PRO A 236 -17.76 -20.98 -21.33
CA PRO A 236 -19.16 -21.01 -21.69
C PRO A 236 -19.56 -22.49 -21.79
N THR A 237 -20.45 -22.94 -20.90
CA THR A 237 -21.02 -24.29 -20.95
C THR A 237 -21.56 -24.50 -22.34
N GLY A 238 -20.88 -25.34 -23.11
CA GLY A 238 -21.21 -25.57 -24.50
C GLY A 238 -22.67 -26.00 -24.57
N GLN A 239 -23.46 -25.27 -25.36
CA GLN A 239 -24.64 -25.88 -25.97
C GLN A 239 -24.15 -27.17 -26.60
N SER A 240 -24.76 -28.29 -26.23
CA SER A 240 -24.43 -29.59 -26.79
C SER A 240 -24.84 -29.62 -28.26
N VAL A 241 -23.93 -29.13 -29.12
CA VAL A 241 -23.89 -29.49 -30.54
C VAL A 241 -23.54 -30.98 -30.62
N CYS A 242 -24.58 -31.78 -30.36
CA CYS A 242 -24.63 -33.19 -30.65
C CYS A 242 -24.37 -33.37 -32.15
N PHE A 243 -23.19 -33.89 -32.47
CA PHE A 243 -22.87 -34.44 -33.79
C PHE A 243 -23.62 -35.75 -34.06
N ASP A 244 -24.54 -36.16 -33.18
CA ASP A 244 -25.30 -37.41 -33.22
C ASP A 244 -26.68 -37.29 -33.89
N LYS A 245 -27.02 -36.15 -34.53
CA LYS A 245 -28.29 -36.03 -35.29
C LYS A 245 -28.33 -37.00 -36.48
N ASP A 246 -27.23 -37.12 -37.21
CA ASP A 246 -27.12 -38.00 -38.38
C ASP A 246 -27.35 -39.48 -38.05
N ARG A 247 -27.09 -39.91 -36.80
CA ARG A 247 -27.32 -41.29 -36.35
C ARG A 247 -28.78 -41.57 -35.99
N ALA A 248 -29.50 -40.59 -35.46
CA ALA A 248 -30.93 -40.74 -35.18
C ALA A 248 -31.73 -40.85 -36.49
N ASP A 249 -31.39 -40.02 -37.48
CA ASP A 249 -32.03 -40.04 -38.79
C ASP A 249 -31.72 -41.34 -39.56
N GLN A 250 -30.48 -41.84 -39.51
CA GLN A 250 -30.12 -43.15 -40.08
C GLN A 250 -30.84 -44.33 -39.40
N ALA A 251 -31.03 -44.27 -38.07
CA ALA A 251 -31.76 -45.32 -37.35
C ALA A 251 -33.26 -45.33 -37.69
N ALA A 252 -33.87 -44.16 -37.90
CA ALA A 252 -35.26 -44.06 -38.35
C ALA A 252 -35.45 -44.66 -39.75
N ILE A 253 -34.58 -44.31 -40.71
CA ILE A 253 -34.63 -44.84 -42.09
C ILE A 253 -34.51 -46.37 -42.10
N LEU A 254 -33.61 -46.94 -41.29
CA LEU A 254 -33.48 -48.40 -41.18
C LEU A 254 -34.71 -49.08 -40.57
N GLN A 255 -35.35 -48.46 -39.58
CA GLN A 255 -36.59 -48.99 -39.00
C GLN A 255 -37.77 -48.92 -39.97
N ASP A 256 -37.88 -47.85 -40.77
CA ASP A 256 -38.91 -47.75 -41.80
C ASP A 256 -38.72 -48.77 -42.93
N VAL A 257 -37.49 -49.02 -43.38
CA VAL A 257 -37.18 -50.08 -44.37
C VAL A 257 -37.54 -51.48 -43.84
N VAL A 258 -37.24 -51.77 -42.56
CA VAL A 258 -37.62 -53.04 -41.92
C VAL A 258 -39.14 -53.17 -41.80
N ASN A 259 -39.83 -52.09 -41.39
CA ASN A 259 -41.29 -52.07 -41.27
C ASN A 259 -42.00 -52.18 -42.62
N GLU A 260 -41.43 -51.61 -43.69
CA GLU A 260 -41.96 -51.75 -45.06
C GLU A 260 -41.74 -53.17 -45.60
N SER A 261 -40.62 -53.82 -45.23
CA SER A 261 -40.34 -55.22 -45.58
C SER A 261 -41.36 -56.16 -44.92
N LEU A 262 -41.61 -56.01 -43.61
CA LEU A 262 -42.61 -56.79 -42.87
C LEU A 262 -44.04 -56.57 -43.39
N ARG A 263 -44.36 -55.37 -43.90
CA ARG A 263 -45.67 -55.10 -44.56
C ARG A 263 -45.81 -55.76 -45.93
N LYS A 264 -44.71 -56.11 -46.61
CA LYS A 264 -44.73 -56.85 -47.89
C LYS A 264 -44.81 -58.36 -47.67
N GLU A 265 -44.26 -58.87 -46.57
CA GLU A 265 -44.38 -60.29 -46.20
C GLU A 265 -45.76 -60.67 -45.63
N TYR A 266 -46.46 -59.73 -44.98
CA TYR A 266 -47.78 -59.97 -44.40
C TYR A 266 -48.83 -58.91 -44.80
N PRO A 267 -49.53 -59.12 -45.94
CA PRO A 267 -50.76 -58.39 -46.25
C PRO A 267 -51.80 -58.59 -45.13
N ARG A 268 -52.37 -57.50 -44.63
CA ARG A 268 -53.23 -57.52 -43.43
C ARG A 268 -54.69 -57.85 -43.77
N ASP A 269 -54.99 -59.13 -43.92
CA ASP A 269 -56.36 -59.62 -44.11
C ASP A 269 -57.04 -60.09 -42.81
N GLN A 270 -58.14 -59.39 -42.50
CA GLN A 270 -59.37 -59.84 -41.83
C GLN A 270 -59.33 -60.42 -40.39
N GLN A 271 -59.78 -59.57 -39.46
CA GLN A 271 -60.81 -59.81 -38.42
C GLN A 271 -60.81 -61.15 -37.63
N ALA A 272 -60.62 -61.02 -36.31
CA ALA A 272 -61.35 -61.81 -35.32
C ALA A 272 -61.58 -60.99 -34.04
N ASP A 273 -62.82 -60.91 -33.57
CA ASP A 273 -63.20 -60.32 -32.29
C ASP A 273 -62.75 -61.18 -31.10
N SER A 274 -62.41 -60.54 -29.98
CA SER A 274 -62.89 -60.96 -28.64
C SER A 274 -62.49 -59.91 -27.60
N GLY A 275 -63.47 -59.20 -27.07
CA GLY A 275 -63.28 -58.29 -25.93
C GLY A 275 -63.40 -59.03 -24.60
N ALA A 276 -62.63 -58.60 -23.59
CA ALA A 276 -62.91 -58.89 -22.18
C ALA A 276 -62.37 -57.77 -21.27
N ASP A 277 -63.31 -56.98 -20.74
CA ASP A 277 -63.31 -56.21 -19.50
C ASP A 277 -62.07 -55.42 -19.02
N SER A 278 -62.27 -54.11 -19.05
CA SER A 278 -61.75 -53.18 -18.05
C SER A 278 -62.30 -53.48 -16.64
N ARG A 279 -61.46 -53.32 -15.60
CA ARG A 279 -61.94 -52.91 -14.27
C ARG A 279 -60.86 -52.34 -13.36
N TYR A 280 -61.27 -51.33 -12.59
CA TYR A 280 -60.56 -50.61 -11.52
C TYR A 280 -59.36 -49.71 -11.88
N GLY A 281 -59.58 -48.41 -11.70
CA GLY A 281 -58.53 -47.40 -11.56
C GLY A 281 -58.65 -46.64 -10.24
N GLN A 282 -57.74 -45.68 -10.05
CA GLN A 282 -57.78 -44.55 -9.09
C GLN A 282 -57.92 -44.87 -7.59
N SER A 283 -56.87 -44.55 -6.81
CA SER A 283 -56.82 -43.26 -6.08
C SER A 283 -55.50 -43.08 -5.31
N GLU A 284 -55.25 -41.85 -4.85
CA GLU A 284 -53.92 -41.34 -4.47
C GLU A 284 -53.63 -41.28 -2.96
N ARG A 285 -52.32 -41.41 -2.63
CA ARG A 285 -51.57 -40.75 -1.52
C ARG A 285 -52.01 -40.95 -0.05
N ARG A 286 -51.04 -41.41 0.79
CA ARG A 286 -50.32 -40.55 1.76
C ARG A 286 -49.18 -41.28 2.52
N GLY A 287 -48.13 -40.52 2.86
CA GLY A 287 -47.02 -40.91 3.76
C GLY A 287 -45.82 -41.58 3.06
N GLY A 288 -44.55 -41.29 3.38
CA GLY A 288 -43.99 -40.26 4.27
C GLY A 288 -42.55 -40.58 4.70
N PHE A 289 -41.66 -39.58 4.81
CA PHE A 289 -40.23 -39.65 5.19
C PHE A 289 -39.31 -40.41 4.19
N GLY A 290 -38.05 -40.05 3.94
CA GLY A 290 -37.18 -38.91 4.33
C GLY A 290 -35.86 -39.04 3.54
N GLY A 291 -34.87 -38.14 3.57
CA GLY A 291 -34.76 -36.81 4.17
C GLY A 291 -33.55 -36.07 3.54
N GLY A 292 -33.53 -34.74 3.61
CA GLY A 292 -32.45 -33.90 3.04
C GLY A 292 -31.51 -33.35 4.12
N TYR A 293 -30.22 -33.30 3.82
CA TYR A 293 -29.20 -32.68 4.68
C TYR A 293 -29.39 -31.16 4.78
N PRO A 294 -29.16 -30.52 5.94
CA PRO A 294 -29.29 -29.07 6.09
C PRO A 294 -28.06 -28.34 5.51
N SER A 295 -28.32 -27.33 4.69
CA SER A 295 -27.33 -26.34 4.26
C SER A 295 -27.15 -25.25 5.31
N TYR A 296 -25.91 -24.76 5.49
CA TYR A 296 -25.61 -23.67 6.41
C TYR A 296 -26.07 -22.33 5.83
N ALA A 297 -27.05 -21.68 6.47
CA ALA A 297 -27.47 -20.32 6.14
C ALA A 297 -26.88 -19.31 7.14
N THR A 298 -26.16 -18.31 6.63
CA THR A 298 -25.67 -17.17 7.41
C THR A 298 -26.74 -16.07 7.49
N PRO A 299 -27.14 -15.58 8.68
CA PRO A 299 -27.95 -14.37 8.79
C PRO A 299 -27.06 -13.12 8.75
N SER A 300 -27.46 -12.16 7.90
CA SER A 300 -26.87 -10.83 7.80
C SER A 300 -27.43 -9.87 8.84
N ASN A 301 -26.56 -9.01 9.40
CA ASN A 301 -26.83 -7.67 9.94
C ASN A 301 -28.21 -7.37 10.57
N GLY A 302 -28.28 -7.35 11.90
CA GLY A 302 -29.38 -6.73 12.65
C GLY A 302 -29.20 -6.86 14.16
N ASP A 303 -29.19 -5.72 14.85
CA ASP A 303 -29.58 -5.52 16.26
C ASP A 303 -28.97 -6.41 17.36
N PHE A 304 -27.82 -5.96 17.90
CA PHE A 304 -27.45 -6.22 19.31
C PHE A 304 -26.98 -4.93 19.99
N LEU A 305 -27.95 -4.15 20.47
CA LEU A 305 -27.77 -3.09 21.45
C LEU A 305 -28.40 -3.53 22.78
N ASN A 306 -27.77 -3.14 23.90
CA ASN A 306 -28.27 -3.27 25.27
C ASN A 306 -28.50 -4.68 25.84
N PHE A 307 -27.45 -5.33 26.35
CA PHE A 307 -27.60 -6.26 27.49
C PHE A 307 -26.30 -6.49 28.30
N PHE A 308 -25.76 -5.45 28.97
CA PHE A 308 -24.84 -5.62 30.13
C PHE A 308 -24.57 -4.28 30.86
N ALA A 309 -25.36 -3.96 31.89
CA ALA A 309 -25.08 -2.85 32.81
C ALA A 309 -25.83 -3.00 34.16
N PHE A 310 -25.60 -4.09 34.89
CA PHE A 310 -26.19 -4.27 36.23
C PHE A 310 -25.26 -3.75 37.33
N ARG A 311 -25.67 -2.63 37.95
CA ARG A 311 -25.64 -2.40 39.42
C ARG A 311 -24.28 -2.27 40.15
N HIS A 312 -23.87 -1.03 40.42
CA HIS A 312 -23.22 -0.52 41.65
C HIS A 312 -23.33 1.02 41.57
N ARG A 313 -24.25 1.75 42.23
CA ARG A 313 -24.60 1.88 43.67
C ARG A 313 -23.46 2.40 44.57
N THR A 314 -23.22 3.70 44.46
CA THR A 314 -23.06 4.70 45.56
C THR A 314 -22.65 4.22 46.95
N MET A 315 -21.48 4.69 47.41
CA MET A 315 -21.24 5.39 48.69
C MET A 315 -20.25 6.55 48.35
N GLN A 316 -20.38 7.77 48.87
CA GLN A 316 -20.09 8.21 50.25
C GLN A 316 -18.69 7.79 50.70
#